data_AF-U1KNX3-F1
#
_entry.id   AF-U1KNX3-F1
#
_cell.length_a   1.000
_cell.length_b   1.000
_cell.length_c   1.000
_cell.angle_alpha   90.00
_cell.angle_beta   90.00
_cell.angle_gamma   90.00
#
_symmetry.space_group_name_H-M   'P 1'
#
loop_
_entity.id
_entity.type
_entity.pdbx_description
1 polymer ?
#
loop_
_entity_poly.entity_id
_entity_poly.type
_entity_poly.pdbx_seq_one_letter_code
_entity_poly.pdbx_strand_id
1 'polypeptide(L)'
;MKLSQVNTAIKYVIIILIMNNKIMRLKIMFKLVTCSIFVLNISIVSANPLIGTWQYVKGQYATENGLVEAQAPQLTSTKIVSDGHFNYITQQGGKFLYAGGGTYTLDKDHFIEHVKYGNVASILGKTMAFTYKVEGDLWHHTLHEDGKLVEKEIWKRVAP
;
A
#
# COMPACT_ATOMS: atom_id res chain seq x y z
N MET A 1 34.68 -53.84 50.34
CA MET A 1 34.21 -52.43 50.46
C MET A 1 34.54 -51.54 49.25
N LYS A 2 35.57 -51.81 48.43
CA LYS A 2 35.96 -50.95 47.28
C LYS A 2 35.04 -51.01 46.04
N LEU A 3 34.47 -52.17 45.69
CA LEU A 3 33.70 -52.33 44.45
C LEU A 3 32.38 -51.54 44.42
N SER A 4 31.70 -51.44 45.58
CA SER A 4 30.44 -50.71 45.73
C SER A 4 30.61 -49.20 45.50
N GLN A 5 31.68 -48.59 46.02
CA GLN A 5 31.92 -47.16 45.83
C GLN A 5 32.30 -46.80 44.39
N VAL A 6 33.03 -47.68 43.69
CA VAL A 6 33.37 -47.50 42.28
C VAL A 6 32.11 -47.54 41.41
N ASN A 7 31.20 -48.49 41.63
CA ASN A 7 29.95 -48.58 40.87
C ASN A 7 29.04 -47.37 41.12
N THR A 8 29.01 -46.86 42.36
CA THR A 8 28.27 -45.65 42.71
C THR A 8 28.87 -44.42 42.01
N ALA A 9 30.19 -44.27 42.01
CA ALA A 9 30.87 -43.16 41.32
C ALA A 9 30.63 -43.18 39.80
N ILE A 10 30.71 -44.35 39.16
CA ILE A 10 30.42 -44.51 37.72
C ILE A 10 28.98 -44.11 37.41
N LYS A 11 28.01 -44.49 38.26
CA LYS A 11 26.60 -44.11 38.10
C LYS A 11 26.39 -42.60 38.16
N TYR A 12 27.06 -41.90 39.08
CA TYR A 12 27.00 -40.43 39.16
C TYR A 12 27.60 -39.76 37.92
N VAL A 13 28.75 -40.24 37.42
CA VAL A 13 29.38 -39.70 36.21
C VAL A 13 28.48 -39.86 34.98
N ILE A 14 27.85 -41.02 34.81
CA ILE A 14 26.91 -41.26 33.71
C ILE A 14 25.69 -40.34 33.79
N ILE A 15 25.11 -40.15 34.99
CA ILE A 15 23.97 -39.24 35.19
C ILE A 15 24.35 -37.79 34.83
N ILE A 16 25.52 -37.32 35.26
CA ILE A 16 26.00 -35.97 34.95
C ILE A 16 26.19 -35.78 33.44
N LEU A 17 26.77 -36.79 32.74
CA LEU A 17 26.94 -36.75 31.29
C LEU A 17 25.59 -36.70 30.54
N ILE A 18 24.59 -37.47 30.98
CA ILE A 18 23.24 -37.47 30.41
C ILE A 18 22.55 -36.11 30.65
N MET A 19 22.68 -35.55 31.87
CA MET A 19 22.11 -34.25 32.22
C MET A 19 22.73 -33.13 31.38
N ASN A 20 24.06 -33.10 31.21
CA ASN A 20 24.75 -32.10 30.40
C ASN A 20 24.34 -32.15 28.92
N ASN A 21 24.14 -33.34 28.35
CA ASN A 21 23.67 -33.49 26.97
C ASN A 21 22.21 -33.00 26.80
N LYS A 22 21.33 -33.30 27.76
CA LYS A 22 19.95 -32.76 27.77
C LYS A 22 19.92 -31.23 27.89
N ILE A 23 20.73 -30.65 28.78
CA ILE A 23 20.85 -29.19 28.96
C ILE A 23 21.40 -28.53 27.68
N MET A 24 22.38 -29.15 27.03
CA MET A 24 22.96 -28.66 25.77
C MET A 24 21.93 -28.69 24.64
N ARG A 25 21.17 -29.78 24.49
CA ARG A 25 20.06 -29.89 23.51
C ARG A 25 18.97 -28.85 23.79
N LEU A 26 18.61 -28.62 25.05
CA LEU A 26 17.60 -27.63 25.43
C LEU A 26 18.06 -26.20 25.10
N LYS A 27 19.34 -25.86 25.34
CA LYS A 27 19.92 -24.56 24.98
C LYS A 27 19.96 -24.33 23.47
N ILE A 28 20.25 -25.37 22.67
CA ILE A 28 20.24 -25.32 21.20
C ILE A 28 18.81 -25.13 20.67
N MET A 29 17.83 -25.87 21.22
CA MET A 29 16.42 -25.69 20.88
C MET A 29 15.93 -24.28 21.24
N PHE A 30 16.33 -23.73 22.40
CA PHE A 30 15.95 -22.36 22.78
C PHE A 30 16.54 -21.30 21.84
N LYS A 31 17.80 -21.48 21.39
CA LYS A 31 18.44 -20.61 20.38
C LYS A 31 17.74 -20.66 19.03
N LEU A 32 17.34 -21.85 18.57
CA LEU A 32 16.60 -22.05 17.32
C LEU A 32 15.21 -21.41 17.36
N VAL A 33 14.50 -21.52 18.49
CA VAL A 33 13.19 -20.89 18.69
C VAL A 33 13.31 -19.35 18.73
N THR A 34 14.32 -18.80 19.40
CA THR A 34 14.54 -17.34 19.41
C THR A 34 14.95 -16.77 18.05
N CYS A 35 15.69 -17.53 17.23
CA CYS A 35 16.04 -17.11 15.87
C CYS A 35 14.80 -17.09 14.96
N SER A 36 13.88 -18.05 15.14
CA SER A 36 12.66 -18.15 14.35
C SER A 36 11.62 -17.06 14.67
N ILE A 37 11.60 -16.52 15.89
CA ILE A 37 10.67 -15.45 16.30
C ILE A 37 11.13 -14.08 15.76
N PHE A 38 12.43 -13.89 15.47
CA PHE A 38 12.94 -12.63 14.94
C PHE A 38 12.64 -12.43 13.44
N VAL A 39 12.33 -13.49 12.69
CA VAL A 39 12.08 -13.43 11.24
C VAL A 39 10.63 -13.06 10.89
N LEU A 40 9.70 -13.04 11.87
CA LEU A 40 8.26 -12.86 11.58
C LEU A 40 7.77 -11.40 11.56
N ASN A 41 8.64 -10.41 11.75
CA ASN A 41 8.27 -8.99 11.63
C ASN A 41 8.68 -8.41 10.27
N ILE A 42 8.40 -9.14 9.19
CA ILE A 42 8.35 -8.50 7.87
C ILE A 42 7.04 -7.72 7.85
N SER A 43 7.13 -6.42 8.11
CA SER A 43 6.05 -5.48 7.77
C SER A 43 5.73 -5.69 6.29
N ILE A 44 4.55 -6.22 6.00
CA ILE A 44 4.04 -6.32 4.65
C ILE A 44 3.79 -4.86 4.23
N VAL A 45 4.78 -4.23 3.59
CA VAL A 45 4.54 -2.97 2.88
C VAL A 45 3.53 -3.32 1.80
N SER A 46 2.26 -2.97 2.03
CA SER A 46 1.22 -3.10 1.02
C SER A 46 1.69 -2.30 -0.18
N ALA A 47 1.96 -2.97 -1.30
CA ALA A 47 2.32 -2.30 -2.53
C ALA A 47 1.21 -1.31 -2.88
N ASN A 48 1.57 -0.06 -3.18
CA ASN A 48 0.60 0.94 -3.60
C ASN A 48 0.00 0.48 -4.95
N PRO A 49 -1.29 0.09 -5.00
CA PRO A 49 -1.89 -0.44 -6.21
C PRO A 49 -2.08 0.63 -7.28
N LEU A 50 -1.94 1.91 -6.93
CA LEU A 50 -2.13 3.04 -7.83
C LEU A 50 -0.87 3.39 -8.61
N ILE A 51 0.31 2.87 -8.26
CA ILE A 51 1.55 3.11 -9.02
C ILE A 51 1.36 2.67 -10.48
N GLY A 52 1.76 3.56 -11.39
CA GLY A 52 1.71 3.33 -12.83
C GLY A 52 1.02 4.45 -13.61
N THR A 53 0.70 4.14 -14.86
CA THR A 53 0.01 5.05 -15.79
C THR A 53 -1.43 4.62 -15.97
N TRP A 54 -2.33 5.60 -15.95
CA TRP A 54 -3.77 5.44 -15.99
C TRP A 54 -4.39 6.35 -17.04
N GLN A 55 -5.35 5.84 -17.77
CA GLN A 55 -6.11 6.57 -18.77
C GLN A 55 -7.54 6.79 -18.29
N TYR A 56 -8.02 8.02 -18.40
CA TYR A 56 -9.40 8.36 -18.06
C TYR A 56 -10.40 7.60 -18.94
N VAL A 57 -11.43 7.03 -18.30
CA VAL A 57 -12.54 6.37 -18.99
C VAL A 57 -13.76 7.28 -19.01
N LYS A 58 -14.23 7.66 -17.82
CA LYS A 58 -15.40 8.52 -17.61
C LYS A 58 -15.43 9.09 -16.20
N GLY A 59 -16.22 10.14 -16.02
CA GLY A 59 -16.44 10.77 -14.73
C GLY A 59 -17.78 11.48 -14.62
N GLN A 60 -18.20 11.69 -13.38
CA GLN A 60 -19.38 12.41 -12.95
C GLN A 60 -18.93 13.52 -12.01
N TYR A 61 -19.36 14.76 -12.26
CA TYR A 61 -18.96 15.94 -11.50
C TYR A 61 -20.18 16.73 -11.06
N ALA A 62 -20.19 17.18 -9.81
CA ALA A 62 -21.23 18.07 -9.32
C ALA A 62 -21.03 19.49 -9.83
N THR A 63 -22.12 20.09 -10.29
CA THR A 63 -22.19 21.48 -10.72
C THR A 63 -23.37 22.16 -10.02
N GLU A 64 -23.47 23.48 -10.16
CA GLU A 64 -24.63 24.25 -9.66
C GLU A 64 -25.96 23.76 -10.27
N ASN A 65 -25.92 23.19 -11.48
CA ASN A 65 -27.10 22.70 -12.20
C ASN A 65 -27.34 21.19 -12.06
N GLY A 66 -26.62 20.52 -11.15
CA GLY A 66 -26.70 19.07 -10.94
C GLY A 66 -25.46 18.32 -11.43
N LEU A 67 -25.58 17.01 -11.62
CA LEU A 67 -24.47 16.15 -12.05
C LEU A 67 -24.28 16.22 -13.57
N VAL A 68 -23.03 16.41 -14.00
CA VAL A 68 -22.63 16.33 -15.40
C VAL A 68 -21.69 15.14 -15.61
N GLU A 69 -21.73 14.57 -16.80
CA GLU A 69 -20.87 13.46 -17.19
C GLU A 69 -19.84 13.90 -18.23
N ALA A 70 -18.63 13.35 -18.13
CA ALA A 70 -17.64 13.42 -19.18
C ALA A 70 -17.04 12.02 -19.42
N GLN A 71 -16.59 11.77 -20.64
CA GLN A 71 -16.02 10.48 -21.03
C GLN A 71 -15.09 10.60 -22.22
N ALA A 72 -14.25 9.59 -22.41
CA ALA A 72 -13.48 9.43 -23.64
C ALA A 72 -14.41 9.04 -24.82
N PRO A 73 -14.11 9.47 -26.06
CA PRO A 73 -12.94 10.25 -26.47
C PRO A 73 -13.12 11.78 -26.38
N GLN A 74 -14.28 12.28 -25.94
CA GLN A 74 -14.55 13.73 -25.91
C GLN A 74 -13.63 14.46 -24.92
N LEU A 75 -13.42 13.84 -23.75
CA LEU A 75 -12.46 14.25 -22.73
C LEU A 75 -11.51 13.07 -22.48
N THR A 76 -10.21 13.31 -22.54
CA THR A 76 -9.18 12.30 -22.28
C THR A 76 -8.19 12.83 -21.26
N SER A 77 -7.69 11.97 -20.38
CA SER A 77 -6.67 12.36 -19.42
C SER A 77 -5.73 11.20 -19.16
N THR A 78 -4.45 11.50 -18.99
CA THR A 78 -3.44 10.52 -18.58
C THR A 78 -2.94 10.92 -17.20
N LYS A 79 -3.14 10.04 -16.22
CA LYS A 79 -2.64 10.19 -14.85
C LYS A 79 -1.45 9.27 -14.64
N ILE A 80 -0.37 9.79 -14.08
CA ILE A 80 0.83 9.02 -13.71
C ILE A 80 0.99 9.13 -12.20
N VAL A 81 1.15 7.98 -11.54
CA VAL A 81 1.40 7.90 -10.10
C VAL A 81 2.75 7.19 -9.92
N SER A 82 3.70 7.93 -9.35
CA SER A 82 5.00 7.40 -8.93
C SER A 82 5.04 7.25 -7.41
N ASP A 83 6.19 6.87 -6.86
CA ASP A 83 6.34 6.89 -5.40
C ASP A 83 6.22 8.34 -4.88
N GLY A 84 5.23 8.57 -4.01
CA GLY A 84 4.95 9.83 -3.35
C GLY A 84 4.40 10.97 -4.22
N HIS A 85 4.28 10.82 -5.54
CA HIS A 85 3.82 11.88 -6.44
C HIS A 85 2.78 11.40 -7.46
N PHE A 86 1.96 12.34 -7.91
CA PHE A 86 1.06 12.13 -9.02
C PHE A 86 1.02 13.35 -9.94
N ASN A 87 0.66 13.13 -11.19
CA ASN A 87 0.30 14.17 -12.12
C ASN A 87 -0.76 13.66 -13.10
N TYR A 88 -1.53 14.57 -13.67
CA TYR A 88 -2.43 14.27 -14.78
C TYR A 88 -2.42 15.40 -15.81
N ILE A 89 -2.67 15.04 -17.06
CA ILE A 89 -2.85 15.99 -18.16
C ILE A 89 -4.13 15.60 -18.88
N THR A 90 -5.06 16.54 -18.94
CA THR A 90 -6.37 16.39 -19.59
C THR A 90 -6.40 17.17 -20.89
N GLN A 91 -6.97 16.53 -21.92
CA GLN A 91 -7.18 17.07 -23.25
C GLN A 91 -8.66 16.97 -23.66
N GLN A 92 -9.11 17.95 -24.44
CA GLN A 92 -10.42 17.94 -25.10
C GLN A 92 -10.21 18.18 -26.59
N GLY A 93 -10.73 17.28 -27.43
CA GLY A 93 -10.55 17.37 -28.89
C GLY A 93 -9.08 17.42 -29.33
N GLY A 94 -8.20 16.70 -28.64
CA GLY A 94 -6.75 16.66 -28.92
C GLY A 94 -5.96 17.92 -28.51
N LYS A 95 -6.61 18.88 -27.83
CA LYS A 95 -5.96 20.09 -27.32
C LYS A 95 -5.83 20.01 -25.80
N PHE A 96 -4.74 20.55 -25.28
CA PHE A 96 -4.55 20.72 -23.84
C PHE A 96 -5.73 21.50 -23.24
N LEU A 97 -6.30 20.97 -22.15
CA LEU A 97 -7.36 21.63 -21.39
C LEU A 97 -6.85 22.06 -20.02
N TYR A 98 -6.37 21.11 -19.21
CA TYR A 98 -5.75 21.39 -17.92
C TYR A 98 -4.81 20.28 -17.49
N ALA A 99 -3.95 20.59 -16.53
CA ALA A 99 -3.10 19.65 -15.82
C ALA A 99 -3.10 19.95 -14.33
N GLY A 100 -2.78 18.93 -13.55
CA GLY A 100 -2.61 19.01 -12.11
C GLY A 100 -1.60 18.00 -11.63
N GLY A 101 -1.09 18.20 -10.42
CA GLY A 101 -0.19 17.25 -9.78
C GLY A 101 0.33 17.73 -8.45
N GLY A 102 1.06 16.86 -7.78
CA GLY A 102 1.62 17.12 -6.46
C GLY A 102 2.07 15.85 -5.78
N THR A 103 2.04 15.86 -4.46
CA THR A 103 2.28 14.68 -3.63
C THR A 103 0.97 14.03 -3.22
N TYR A 104 1.02 12.79 -2.74
CA TYR A 104 -0.15 12.17 -2.16
C TYR A 104 0.19 11.43 -0.86
N THR A 105 -0.83 11.26 -0.02
CA THR A 105 -0.81 10.28 1.07
C THR A 105 -1.76 9.14 0.69
N LEU A 106 -1.35 7.89 0.93
CA LEU A 106 -2.17 6.71 0.66
C LEU A 106 -2.45 5.99 1.97
N ASP A 107 -3.72 5.71 2.21
CA ASP A 107 -4.14 4.78 3.25
C ASP A 107 -5.00 3.64 2.67
N LYS A 108 -5.64 2.87 3.55
CA LYS A 108 -6.43 1.68 3.16
C LYS A 108 -7.59 2.02 2.24
N ASP A 109 -8.24 3.18 2.46
CA ASP A 109 -9.49 3.55 1.81
C ASP A 109 -9.34 4.82 0.96
N HIS A 110 -8.30 5.63 1.21
CA HIS A 110 -8.12 6.95 0.59
C HIS A 110 -6.79 7.12 -0.16
N PHE A 111 -6.90 7.82 -1.28
CA PHE A 111 -5.82 8.45 -2.01
C PHE A 111 -5.98 9.96 -1.84
N ILE A 112 -5.14 10.55 -1.00
CA ILE A 112 -5.24 11.94 -0.59
C ILE A 112 -4.27 12.76 -1.43
N GLU A 113 -4.80 13.50 -2.40
CA GLU A 113 -4.02 14.35 -3.29
C GLU A 113 -3.70 15.69 -2.60
N HIS A 114 -2.41 16.05 -2.54
CA HIS A 114 -1.94 17.38 -2.12
C HIS A 114 -1.54 18.17 -3.37
N VAL A 115 -2.51 18.89 -3.94
CA VAL A 115 -2.36 19.55 -5.25
C VAL A 115 -1.42 20.74 -5.12
N LYS A 116 -0.26 20.66 -5.79
CA LYS A 116 0.81 21.69 -5.72
C LYS A 116 1.04 22.38 -7.06
N TYR A 117 0.76 21.70 -8.15
CA TYR A 117 0.98 22.16 -9.51
C TYR A 117 -0.31 22.06 -10.32
N GLY A 118 -0.48 22.94 -11.29
CA GLY A 118 -1.60 22.91 -12.23
C GLY A 118 -2.06 24.30 -12.65
N ASN A 119 -3.02 24.34 -13.56
CA ASN A 119 -3.60 25.58 -14.08
C ASN A 119 -5.08 25.78 -13.68
N VAL A 120 -5.63 24.93 -12.81
CA VAL A 120 -6.99 25.07 -12.28
C VAL A 120 -6.92 25.74 -10.91
N ALA A 121 -7.25 27.04 -10.87
CA ALA A 121 -7.10 27.87 -9.67
C ALA A 121 -7.92 27.38 -8.47
N SER A 122 -9.09 26.77 -8.70
CA SER A 122 -9.99 26.32 -7.63
C SER A 122 -9.49 25.11 -6.84
N ILE A 123 -8.50 24.37 -7.35
CA ILE A 123 -7.91 23.19 -6.70
C ILE A 123 -6.44 23.39 -6.30
N LEU A 124 -5.79 24.44 -6.78
CA LEU A 124 -4.37 24.69 -6.50
C LEU A 124 -4.17 24.95 -4.99
N GLY A 125 -3.28 24.18 -4.36
CA GLY A 125 -3.01 24.25 -2.92
C GLY A 125 -3.99 23.49 -2.04
N LYS A 126 -5.03 22.84 -2.62
CA LYS A 126 -5.98 22.04 -1.85
C LYS A 126 -5.44 20.65 -1.54
N THR A 127 -5.97 20.08 -0.46
CA THR A 127 -5.87 18.65 -0.16
C THR A 127 -7.23 18.01 -0.40
N MET A 128 -7.27 16.96 -1.22
CA MET A 128 -8.50 16.31 -1.67
C MET A 128 -8.41 14.82 -1.33
N ALA A 129 -9.31 14.35 -0.46
CA ALA A 129 -9.30 12.98 0.04
C ALA A 129 -10.26 12.09 -0.75
N PHE A 130 -9.74 11.44 -1.79
CA PHE A 130 -10.53 10.57 -2.64
C PHE A 130 -10.58 9.16 -2.05
N THR A 131 -11.77 8.59 -1.95
CA THR A 131 -11.90 7.13 -1.78
C THR A 131 -11.44 6.44 -3.05
N TYR A 132 -10.77 5.29 -2.91
CA TYR A 132 -10.34 4.51 -4.07
C TYR A 132 -10.63 3.01 -3.97
N LYS A 133 -10.83 2.39 -5.12
CA LYS A 133 -10.87 0.93 -5.28
C LYS A 133 -10.27 0.53 -6.61
N VAL A 134 -9.41 -0.49 -6.61
CA VAL A 134 -8.86 -1.08 -7.82
C VAL A 134 -9.47 -2.46 -8.04
N GLU A 135 -10.11 -2.66 -9.18
CA GLU A 135 -10.74 -3.92 -9.62
C GLU A 135 -10.19 -4.31 -11.00
N GLY A 136 -9.24 -5.26 -11.02
CA GLY A 136 -8.48 -5.57 -12.23
C GLY A 136 -7.69 -4.34 -12.71
N ASP A 137 -7.98 -3.90 -13.93
CA ASP A 137 -7.36 -2.72 -14.54
C ASP A 137 -8.16 -1.43 -14.34
N LEU A 138 -9.24 -1.46 -13.56
CA LEU A 138 -10.07 -0.28 -13.31
C LEU A 138 -9.80 0.30 -11.93
N TRP A 139 -9.53 1.59 -11.89
CA TRP A 139 -9.43 2.37 -10.67
C TRP A 139 -10.67 3.28 -10.56
N HIS A 140 -11.47 3.00 -9.53
CA HIS A 140 -12.59 3.81 -9.10
C HIS A 140 -12.09 4.86 -8.10
N HIS A 141 -12.33 6.13 -8.39
CA HIS A 141 -11.82 7.28 -7.67
C HIS A 141 -12.99 8.19 -7.34
N THR A 142 -13.23 8.55 -6.08
CA THR A 142 -14.45 9.30 -5.71
C THR A 142 -14.20 10.27 -4.56
N LEU A 143 -14.61 11.52 -4.77
CA LEU A 143 -14.60 12.59 -3.77
C LEU A 143 -16.02 12.87 -3.29
N HIS A 144 -16.17 12.89 -1.97
CA HIS A 144 -17.32 13.48 -1.31
C HIS A 144 -16.84 14.62 -0.41
N GLU A 145 -17.59 15.72 -0.41
CA GLU A 145 -17.42 16.82 0.54
C GLU A 145 -18.77 17.02 1.25
N ASP A 146 -18.76 17.12 2.59
CA ASP A 146 -19.96 17.27 3.41
C ASP A 146 -21.07 16.24 3.11
N GLY A 147 -20.66 14.99 2.82
CA GLY A 147 -21.56 13.88 2.49
C GLY A 147 -22.19 13.96 1.09
N LYS A 148 -21.82 14.94 0.27
CA LYS A 148 -22.31 15.10 -1.10
C LYS A 148 -21.23 14.67 -2.09
N LEU A 149 -21.66 14.01 -3.17
CA LEU A 149 -20.77 13.67 -4.28
C LEU A 149 -20.26 14.96 -4.92
N VAL A 150 -18.94 15.11 -5.00
CA VAL A 150 -18.28 16.19 -5.76
C VAL A 150 -17.78 15.66 -7.09
N GLU A 151 -17.14 14.49 -7.05
CA GLU A 151 -16.49 13.91 -8.21
C GLU A 151 -16.45 12.39 -8.10
N LYS A 152 -16.68 11.70 -9.22
CA LYS A 152 -16.48 10.27 -9.34
C LYS A 152 -15.89 9.96 -10.70
N GLU A 153 -14.78 9.24 -10.72
CA GLU A 153 -14.07 8.91 -11.95
C GLU A 153 -13.74 7.42 -12.01
N ILE A 154 -13.62 6.93 -13.24
CA ILE A 154 -13.08 5.62 -13.55
C ILE A 154 -11.87 5.80 -14.47
N TRP A 155 -10.77 5.20 -14.05
CA TRP A 155 -9.51 5.19 -14.77
C TRP A 155 -9.15 3.76 -15.15
N LYS A 156 -8.53 3.57 -16.32
CA LYS A 156 -8.06 2.27 -16.81
C LYS A 156 -6.53 2.24 -16.80
N ARG A 157 -5.94 1.19 -16.24
CA ARG A 157 -4.49 0.97 -16.26
C ARG A 157 -4.00 0.87 -17.71
N VAL A 158 -2.91 1.57 -18.01
CA VAL A 158 -2.20 1.40 -19.27
C VAL A 158 -1.25 0.22 -19.09
N ALA A 159 -1.44 -0.84 -19.87
CA ALA A 159 -0.52 -1.96 -19.88
C ALA A 159 0.84 -1.50 -20.46
N PRO A 160 1.97 -1.95 -19.89
CA PRO A 160 3.29 -1.68 -20.44
C PRO A 160 3.48 -2.29 -21.83
#